data_AF-A0A9P6P1G7-F1
#
_entry.id   AF-A0A9P6P1G7-F1
#
_cell.length_a   1.000
_cell.length_b   1.000
_cell.length_c   1.000
_cell.angle_alpha   90.00
_cell.angle_beta   90.00
_cell.angle_gamma   90.00
#
_symmetry.space_group_name_H-M   'P 1'
#
loop_
_entity.id
_entity.type
_entity.pdbx_description
1 polymer ?
#
loop_
_entity_poly.entity_id
_entity_poly.type
_entity_poly.pdbx_seq_one_letter_code
_entity_poly.pdbx_strand_id
1 'polypeptide(L)'
;MTYLGGERFFRYMSRRYGQGLSAVNWGAPELLLSEETASLIKVTVPTLAKPESPETRDPLKYKRTFCISTAETMLILAALIYERDGYQVRSAFRESFRTTDRSLEADREMLIASEKTIRDVASRWDLSFEGITELNSMGGPFCGIYYSEKEPVIVVAFKGTTPTNYEEFLVDATLQRVDATPYLFGAVHQGFYESLFANSGLCENQVNSPYHRILATVNGKAKYIQEKLGINTPVQVWVTGHSLGAALSSLLFSRWLKCPEDLVGCELRDCYAFGSPAVGDSDFASHFASHNLLPLTRSSTMWRIINNYDAVCRIPIGQNSRTVGPYIRKMDLINYFHTGHAIKLIRRDEKLAEDEIPLEEYPSVYHPALVVKLIPGKYDRCIDLSNFKPLQTPYDESAKPWWTKPVEYLAASFGGGNPIHGIEKLCPFFIKDHLPIGYFNGLENVRRCCVEDVESLLQI
;
A
#
# COMPACT_ATOMS: atom_id res chain seq x y z
N MET A 1 -17.92 9.34 -14.61
CA MET A 1 -17.93 8.54 -15.87
C MET A 1 -18.73 7.22 -15.79
N THR A 2 -19.75 7.11 -14.94
CA THR A 2 -20.52 5.86 -14.71
C THR A 2 -21.64 5.61 -15.73
N TYR A 3 -22.09 6.65 -16.46
CA TYR A 3 -23.20 6.55 -17.42
C TYR A 3 -22.80 6.10 -18.85
N LEU A 4 -21.51 5.96 -19.15
CA LEU A 4 -20.99 5.69 -20.52
C LEU A 4 -20.28 4.33 -20.68
N GLY A 5 -20.46 3.39 -19.74
CA GLY A 5 -19.93 2.03 -19.91
C GLY A 5 -18.43 1.86 -19.68
N GLY A 6 -17.75 2.85 -19.06
CA GLY A 6 -16.33 2.78 -18.72
C GLY A 6 -15.94 1.52 -17.94
N GLU A 7 -16.73 1.09 -16.95
CA GLU A 7 -16.47 -0.14 -16.19
C GLU A 7 -16.47 -1.40 -17.08
N ARG A 8 -17.33 -1.44 -18.11
CA ARG A 8 -17.35 -2.55 -19.09
C ARG A 8 -16.12 -2.50 -20.00
N PHE A 9 -15.67 -1.31 -20.38
CA PHE A 9 -14.42 -1.11 -21.11
C PHE A 9 -13.21 -1.59 -20.30
N PHE A 10 -13.05 -1.13 -19.06
CA PHE A 10 -11.94 -1.56 -18.18
C PHE A 10 -11.94 -3.07 -17.96
N ARG A 11 -13.11 -3.68 -17.75
CA ARG A 11 -13.24 -5.13 -17.59
C ARG A 11 -12.88 -5.91 -18.87
N TYR A 12 -13.28 -5.41 -20.03
CA TYR A 12 -12.91 -6.00 -21.32
C TYR A 12 -11.39 -5.96 -21.52
N MET A 13 -10.79 -4.78 -21.33
CA MET A 13 -9.35 -4.57 -21.48
C MET A 13 -8.55 -5.42 -20.49
N SER A 14 -8.97 -5.45 -19.23
CA SER A 14 -8.40 -6.30 -18.17
C SER A 14 -8.40 -7.78 -18.57
N ARG A 15 -9.55 -8.34 -18.96
CA ARG A 15 -9.65 -9.77 -19.28
C ARG A 15 -8.90 -10.18 -20.54
N ARG A 16 -8.88 -9.31 -21.56
CA ARG A 16 -8.30 -9.61 -22.88
C ARG A 16 -6.80 -9.35 -22.94
N TYR A 17 -6.32 -8.31 -22.28
CA TYR A 17 -4.95 -7.83 -22.42
C TYR A 17 -4.20 -7.71 -21.09
N GLY A 18 -4.92 -7.62 -19.97
CA GLY A 18 -4.35 -7.37 -18.64
C GLY A 18 -4.38 -8.56 -17.69
N GLN A 19 -4.49 -9.81 -18.19
CA GLN A 19 -4.56 -11.04 -17.37
C GLN A 19 -5.73 -11.10 -16.37
N GLY A 20 -6.78 -10.31 -16.60
CA GLY A 20 -7.90 -10.17 -15.65
C GLY A 20 -7.59 -9.30 -14.43
N LEU A 21 -6.45 -8.60 -14.42
CA LEU A 21 -6.05 -7.71 -13.33
C LEU A 21 -6.69 -6.33 -13.41
N SER A 22 -6.70 -5.62 -12.29
CA SER A 22 -7.22 -4.27 -12.16
C SER A 22 -6.41 -3.26 -12.99
N ALA A 23 -7.00 -2.08 -13.23
CA ALA A 23 -6.34 -1.00 -13.97
C ALA A 23 -5.04 -0.48 -13.34
N VAL A 24 -4.76 -0.85 -12.08
CA VAL A 24 -3.51 -0.52 -11.38
C VAL A 24 -2.37 -1.43 -11.82
N ASN A 25 -2.65 -2.71 -12.09
CA ASN A 25 -1.64 -3.74 -12.32
C ASN A 25 -1.68 -4.34 -13.73
N TRP A 26 -2.71 -4.06 -14.52
CA TRP A 26 -2.90 -4.63 -15.86
C TRP A 26 -1.82 -4.28 -16.91
N GLY A 27 -1.04 -3.22 -16.68
CA GLY A 27 0.05 -2.80 -17.55
C GLY A 27 1.37 -3.46 -17.21
N ALA A 28 1.46 -4.03 -16.00
CA ALA A 28 2.60 -4.80 -15.54
C ALA A 28 2.13 -6.04 -14.74
N PRO A 29 1.37 -6.97 -15.35
CA PRO A 29 0.89 -8.18 -14.70
C PRO A 29 2.02 -9.04 -14.11
N GLU A 30 3.21 -8.97 -14.70
CA GLU A 30 4.47 -9.56 -14.21
C GLU A 30 4.77 -9.26 -12.74
N LEU A 31 4.38 -8.07 -12.25
CA LEU A 31 4.62 -7.68 -10.86
C LEU A 31 3.95 -8.65 -9.89
N LEU A 32 2.76 -9.15 -10.22
CA LEU A 32 1.99 -10.05 -9.36
C LEU A 32 2.08 -11.52 -9.76
N LEU A 33 2.37 -11.80 -11.03
CA LEU A 33 2.24 -13.13 -11.61
C LEU A 33 3.56 -13.82 -11.94
N SER A 34 4.71 -13.13 -11.84
CA SER A 34 6.03 -13.71 -12.10
C SER A 34 6.52 -14.64 -10.98
N GLU A 35 7.36 -15.61 -11.35
CA GLU A 35 8.00 -16.54 -10.40
C GLU A 35 9.11 -15.86 -9.59
N GLU A 36 9.74 -14.85 -10.18
CA GLU A 36 10.76 -14.02 -9.54
C GLU A 36 10.17 -13.24 -8.36
N THR A 37 9.02 -12.58 -8.56
CA THR A 37 8.29 -11.93 -7.46
C THR A 37 7.87 -12.94 -6.39
N ALA A 38 7.35 -14.11 -6.80
CA ALA A 38 6.98 -15.15 -5.84
C ALA A 38 8.20 -15.62 -5.00
N SER A 39 9.36 -15.74 -5.63
CA SER A 39 10.62 -16.12 -4.97
C SER A 39 11.09 -15.05 -3.99
N LEU A 40 11.03 -13.77 -4.38
CA LEU A 40 11.34 -12.64 -3.48
C LEU A 40 10.50 -12.67 -2.21
N ILE A 41 9.18 -12.84 -2.34
CA ILE A 41 8.26 -12.84 -1.20
C ILE A 41 8.54 -14.06 -0.30
N LYS A 42 8.69 -15.26 -0.87
CA LYS A 42 8.99 -16.48 -0.11
C LYS A 42 10.30 -16.40 0.68
N VAL A 43 11.32 -15.72 0.14
CA VAL A 43 12.59 -15.48 0.83
C VAL A 43 12.46 -14.41 1.91
N THR A 44 11.63 -13.40 1.67
CA THR A 44 11.49 -12.24 2.57
C THR A 44 10.57 -12.53 3.75
N VAL A 45 9.44 -13.22 3.57
CA VAL A 45 8.44 -13.49 4.63
C VAL A 45 9.05 -14.09 5.91
N PRO A 46 9.94 -15.11 5.85
CA PRO A 46 10.60 -15.63 7.05
C PRO A 46 11.52 -14.62 7.76
N THR A 47 11.98 -13.58 7.08
CA THR A 47 12.74 -12.48 7.72
C THR A 47 11.83 -11.49 8.42
N LEU A 48 10.63 -11.26 7.88
CA LEU A 48 9.62 -10.37 8.48
C LEU A 48 9.03 -10.93 9.78
N ALA A 49 9.05 -12.26 9.92
CA ALA A 49 8.56 -12.96 11.09
C ALA A 49 9.56 -13.01 12.26
N LYS A 50 10.81 -12.61 12.03
CA LYS A 50 11.82 -12.58 13.08
C LYS A 50 11.74 -11.27 13.88
N PRO A 51 11.97 -11.33 15.20
CA PRO A 51 12.17 -10.11 15.97
C PRO A 51 13.41 -9.38 15.45
N GLU A 52 13.47 -8.07 15.68
CA GLU A 52 14.61 -7.29 15.22
C GLU A 52 15.92 -7.72 15.86
N SER A 53 16.98 -7.77 15.06
CA SER A 53 18.32 -8.03 15.58
C SER A 53 18.84 -6.84 16.40
N PRO A 54 19.60 -7.07 17.49
CA PRO A 54 20.29 -5.99 18.20
C PRO A 54 21.36 -5.27 17.36
N GLU A 55 21.86 -5.86 16.28
CA GLU A 55 22.93 -5.30 15.44
C GLU A 55 22.44 -4.22 14.46
N THR A 56 21.15 -4.25 14.09
CA THR A 56 20.48 -3.14 13.39
C THR A 56 20.22 -1.94 14.32
N ARG A 57 20.53 -2.07 15.61
CA ARG A 57 20.20 -1.15 16.70
C ARG A 57 21.48 -0.56 17.32
N ASP A 58 21.81 0.68 16.93
CA ASP A 58 22.65 1.55 17.77
C ASP A 58 21.78 2.72 18.25
N PRO A 59 21.17 2.64 19.45
CA PRO A 59 20.29 3.66 19.98
C PRO A 59 20.99 5.00 20.18
N LEU A 60 22.32 4.97 20.34
CA LEU A 60 23.15 6.16 20.55
C LEU A 60 23.48 6.85 19.22
N LYS A 61 23.31 6.17 18.07
CA LYS A 61 23.60 6.71 16.74
C LYS A 61 22.38 6.93 15.86
N TYR A 62 21.16 6.79 16.39
CA TYR A 62 19.91 6.97 15.64
C TYR A 62 19.91 6.22 14.29
N LYS A 63 20.51 5.03 14.28
CA LYS A 63 20.65 4.24 13.06
C LYS A 63 19.37 3.47 12.79
N ARG A 64 18.92 3.48 11.54
CA ARG A 64 17.80 2.66 11.03
C ARG A 64 18.24 1.89 9.81
N THR A 65 17.61 0.75 9.55
CA THR A 65 17.96 -0.09 8.40
C THR A 65 16.79 -0.10 7.44
N PHE A 66 17.02 0.31 6.20
CA PHE A 66 16.04 0.21 5.11
C PHE A 66 16.38 -1.02 4.27
N CYS A 67 15.50 -2.02 4.31
CA CYS A 67 15.67 -3.27 3.57
C CYS A 67 14.90 -3.23 2.26
N ILE A 68 15.62 -3.34 1.14
CA ILE A 68 15.02 -3.24 -0.20
C ILE A 68 14.04 -4.39 -0.44
N SER A 69 14.41 -5.64 -0.09
CA SER A 69 13.50 -6.80 -0.23
C SER A 69 12.20 -6.64 0.56
N THR A 70 12.27 -6.02 1.75
CA THR A 70 11.10 -5.73 2.57
C THR A 70 10.23 -4.67 1.88
N ALA A 71 10.83 -3.58 1.38
CA ALA A 71 10.10 -2.54 0.67
C ALA A 71 9.39 -3.09 -0.58
N GLU A 72 10.07 -3.87 -1.41
CA GLU A 72 9.48 -4.51 -2.60
C GLU A 72 8.33 -5.45 -2.21
N THR A 73 8.54 -6.31 -1.19
CA THR A 73 7.48 -7.21 -0.70
C THR A 73 6.25 -6.43 -0.23
N MET A 74 6.45 -5.36 0.55
CA MET A 74 5.35 -4.53 1.05
C MET A 74 4.62 -3.79 -0.08
N LEU A 75 5.34 -3.37 -1.11
CA LEU A 75 4.76 -2.76 -2.32
C LEU A 75 3.92 -3.77 -3.10
N ILE A 76 4.41 -4.98 -3.31
CA ILE A 76 3.71 -6.03 -4.04
C ILE A 76 2.42 -6.43 -3.30
N LEU A 77 2.46 -6.55 -1.97
CA LEU A 77 1.26 -6.79 -1.16
C LEU A 77 0.27 -5.61 -1.23
N ALA A 78 0.77 -4.37 -1.20
CA ALA A 78 -0.06 -3.17 -1.39
C ALA A 78 -0.63 -3.05 -2.81
N ALA A 79 0.02 -3.64 -3.82
CA ALA A 79 -0.47 -3.70 -5.19
C ALA A 79 -1.53 -4.80 -5.35
N LEU A 80 -1.33 -5.98 -4.74
CA LEU A 80 -2.24 -7.11 -4.86
C LEU A 80 -3.63 -6.82 -4.30
N ILE A 81 -3.74 -6.03 -3.24
CA ILE A 81 -5.04 -5.71 -2.62
C ILE A 81 -6.00 -4.98 -3.57
N TYR A 82 -5.49 -4.36 -4.64
CA TYR A 82 -6.33 -3.75 -5.67
C TYR A 82 -7.14 -4.75 -6.50
N GLU A 83 -6.70 -6.02 -6.54
CA GLU A 83 -7.29 -7.11 -7.34
C GLU A 83 -8.61 -7.66 -6.79
N ARG A 84 -9.15 -7.02 -5.75
CA ARG A 84 -10.49 -7.32 -5.26
C ARG A 84 -11.55 -6.87 -6.25
N ASP A 85 -12.48 -7.77 -6.58
CA ASP A 85 -13.55 -7.50 -7.53
C ASP A 85 -14.61 -6.56 -6.95
N GLY A 86 -14.46 -5.26 -7.21
CA GLY A 86 -15.39 -4.23 -6.76
C GLY A 86 -16.81 -4.37 -7.32
N TYR A 87 -17.01 -5.08 -8.44
CA TYR A 87 -18.36 -5.33 -8.96
C TYR A 87 -19.11 -6.34 -8.09
N GLN A 88 -18.45 -7.41 -7.67
CA GLN A 88 -19.04 -8.38 -6.75
C GLN A 88 -19.36 -7.73 -5.41
N VAL A 89 -18.47 -6.89 -4.88
CA VAL A 89 -18.72 -6.12 -3.64
C VAL A 89 -19.96 -5.22 -3.79
N ARG A 90 -20.02 -4.38 -4.84
CA ARG A 90 -21.19 -3.51 -5.08
C ARG A 90 -22.49 -4.28 -5.29
N SER A 91 -22.40 -5.44 -5.95
CA SER A 91 -23.56 -6.30 -6.19
C SER A 91 -24.07 -6.93 -4.91
N ALA A 92 -23.17 -7.42 -4.05
CA ALA A 92 -23.51 -7.96 -2.73
C ALA A 92 -24.25 -6.93 -1.88
N PHE A 93 -23.71 -5.72 -1.78
CA PHE A 93 -24.37 -4.65 -1.03
C PHE A 93 -25.71 -4.22 -1.63
N ARG A 94 -25.80 -4.04 -2.95
CA ARG A 94 -27.06 -3.64 -3.61
C ARG A 94 -28.17 -4.66 -3.33
N GLU A 95 -27.82 -5.95 -3.33
CA GLU A 95 -28.78 -7.02 -3.07
C GLU A 95 -29.20 -7.09 -1.60
N SER A 96 -28.26 -6.83 -0.68
CA SER A 96 -28.52 -6.71 0.76
C SER A 96 -29.57 -5.63 1.06
N PHE A 97 -29.54 -4.49 0.36
CA PHE A 97 -30.58 -3.45 0.49
C PHE A 97 -31.94 -3.81 -0.12
N ARG A 98 -32.00 -4.77 -1.07
CA ARG A 98 -33.25 -5.15 -1.75
C ARG A 98 -34.02 -6.24 -1.02
N THR A 99 -33.36 -7.05 -0.20
CA THR A 99 -33.97 -8.24 0.42
C THR A 99 -33.76 -8.26 1.92
N THR A 100 -34.82 -8.02 2.69
CA THR A 100 -34.80 -8.01 4.16
C THR A 100 -34.56 -9.39 4.77
N ASP A 101 -34.73 -10.46 3.99
CA ASP A 101 -34.77 -11.86 4.44
C ASP A 101 -33.59 -12.72 3.95
N ARG A 102 -32.53 -12.09 3.41
CA ARG A 102 -31.39 -12.83 2.88
C ARG A 102 -30.45 -13.28 4.00
N SER A 103 -29.94 -14.52 3.92
CA SER A 103 -28.99 -15.03 4.91
C SER A 103 -27.69 -14.24 4.85
N LEU A 104 -27.16 -13.86 6.02
CA LEU A 104 -25.82 -13.27 6.18
C LEU A 104 -24.72 -14.08 5.48
N GLU A 105 -24.97 -15.37 5.24
CA GLU A 105 -24.07 -16.29 4.56
C GLU A 105 -23.93 -16.00 3.07
N ALA A 106 -25.02 -15.66 2.37
CA ALA A 106 -24.96 -15.36 0.93
C ALA A 106 -24.15 -14.08 0.64
N ASP A 107 -24.25 -13.07 1.51
CA ASP A 107 -23.46 -11.84 1.39
C ASP A 107 -21.98 -12.12 1.70
N ARG A 108 -21.69 -12.99 2.67
CA ARG A 108 -20.32 -13.45 2.96
C ARG A 108 -19.71 -14.21 1.80
N GLU A 109 -20.45 -15.11 1.16
CA GLU A 109 -19.97 -15.85 -0.01
C GLU A 109 -19.59 -14.92 -1.17
N MET A 110 -20.39 -13.89 -1.43
CA MET A 110 -20.05 -12.89 -2.47
C MET A 110 -18.81 -12.07 -2.11
N LEU A 111 -18.64 -11.71 -0.84
CA LEU A 111 -17.43 -11.01 -0.39
C LEU A 111 -16.20 -11.91 -0.51
N ILE A 112 -16.30 -13.18 -0.13
CA ILE A 112 -15.23 -14.17 -0.31
C ILE A 112 -14.90 -14.35 -1.79
N ALA A 113 -15.92 -14.44 -2.65
CA ALA A 113 -15.75 -14.56 -4.10
C ALA A 113 -15.08 -13.32 -4.71
N SER A 114 -15.31 -12.13 -4.15
CA SER A 114 -14.62 -10.90 -4.56
C SER A 114 -13.11 -10.92 -4.29
N GLU A 115 -12.67 -11.72 -3.32
CA GLU A 115 -11.27 -11.84 -2.87
C GLU A 115 -10.52 -12.96 -3.58
N LYS A 116 -11.19 -13.71 -4.48
CA LYS A 116 -10.63 -14.92 -5.10
C LYS A 116 -9.27 -14.68 -5.74
N THR A 117 -9.12 -13.66 -6.58
CA THR A 117 -7.84 -13.34 -7.25
C THR A 117 -6.73 -13.07 -6.24
N ILE A 118 -7.03 -12.34 -5.17
CA ILE A 118 -6.06 -12.03 -4.11
C ILE A 118 -5.61 -13.31 -3.42
N ARG A 119 -6.55 -14.20 -3.05
CA ARG A 119 -6.25 -15.47 -2.39
C ARG A 119 -5.47 -16.43 -3.30
N ASP A 120 -5.83 -16.50 -4.58
CA ASP A 120 -5.17 -17.34 -5.58
C ASP A 120 -3.72 -16.88 -5.85
N VAL A 121 -3.45 -15.58 -5.81
CA VAL A 121 -2.07 -15.05 -5.93
C VAL A 121 -1.31 -15.22 -4.61
N ALA A 122 -1.89 -14.82 -3.47
CA ALA A 122 -1.22 -14.89 -2.16
C ALA A 122 -0.83 -16.33 -1.78
N SER A 123 -1.67 -17.32 -2.11
CA SER A 123 -1.38 -18.73 -1.84
C SER A 123 -0.13 -19.23 -2.58
N ARG A 124 0.17 -18.70 -3.78
CA ARG A 124 1.42 -19.00 -4.50
C ARG A 124 2.65 -18.52 -3.76
N TRP A 125 2.50 -17.56 -2.85
CA TRP A 125 3.55 -16.97 -2.02
C TRP A 125 3.60 -17.55 -0.60
N ASP A 126 2.89 -18.65 -0.34
CA ASP A 126 2.72 -19.24 1.01
C ASP A 126 2.06 -18.28 2.02
N LEU A 127 1.23 -17.35 1.51
CA LEU A 127 0.45 -16.40 2.32
C LEU A 127 -1.05 -16.67 2.17
N SER A 128 -1.77 -16.44 3.26
CA SER A 128 -3.22 -16.43 3.30
C SER A 128 -3.73 -14.99 3.36
N PHE A 129 -4.90 -14.73 2.77
CA PHE A 129 -5.51 -13.40 2.76
C PHE A 129 -6.92 -13.43 3.36
N GLU A 130 -7.24 -12.41 4.17
CA GLU A 130 -8.56 -12.20 4.74
C GLU A 130 -8.93 -10.71 4.64
N GLY A 131 -10.05 -10.41 3.97
CA GLY A 131 -10.62 -9.06 3.97
C GLY A 131 -11.27 -8.72 5.30
N ILE A 132 -10.98 -7.52 5.83
CA ILE A 132 -11.46 -7.09 7.15
C ILE A 132 -12.63 -6.15 7.04
N THR A 133 -12.50 -5.03 6.32
CA THR A 133 -13.48 -3.95 6.34
C THR A 133 -13.43 -3.08 5.09
N GLU A 134 -14.60 -2.55 4.70
CA GLU A 134 -14.78 -1.59 3.60
C GLU A 134 -14.61 -0.12 4.05
N LEU A 135 -14.13 0.11 5.28
CA LEU A 135 -13.77 1.44 5.78
C LEU A 135 -14.86 2.51 5.57
N ASN A 136 -16.11 2.13 5.82
CA ASN A 136 -17.31 2.96 5.66
C ASN A 136 -17.55 3.51 4.24
N SER A 137 -16.93 2.92 3.21
CA SER A 137 -17.08 3.34 1.82
C SER A 137 -17.47 2.20 0.89
N MET A 138 -18.44 2.45 0.02
CA MET A 138 -18.97 1.46 -0.93
C MET A 138 -18.03 1.30 -2.13
N GLY A 139 -17.11 0.32 -2.06
CA GLY A 139 -16.17 0.02 -3.14
C GLY A 139 -15.00 1.02 -3.27
N GLY A 140 -14.72 1.75 -2.19
CA GLY A 140 -13.59 2.67 -2.05
C GLY A 140 -12.39 2.02 -1.32
N PRO A 141 -11.86 2.64 -0.26
CA PRO A 141 -10.76 2.06 0.51
C PRO A 141 -11.17 0.76 1.18
N PHE A 142 -10.27 -0.23 1.17
CA PHE A 142 -10.50 -1.57 1.70
C PHE A 142 -9.29 -1.99 2.52
N CYS A 143 -9.54 -2.60 3.68
CA CYS A 143 -8.49 -3.15 4.54
C CYS A 143 -8.55 -4.67 4.52
N GLY A 144 -7.40 -5.30 4.33
CA GLY A 144 -7.22 -6.74 4.45
C GLY A 144 -5.92 -7.08 5.17
N ILE A 145 -5.75 -8.34 5.53
CA ILE A 145 -4.51 -8.86 6.09
C ILE A 145 -3.96 -9.99 5.25
N TYR A 146 -2.64 -9.98 5.09
CA TYR A 146 -1.86 -11.12 4.65
C TYR A 146 -1.21 -11.75 5.89
N TYR A 147 -1.24 -13.06 6.00
CA TYR A 147 -0.58 -13.78 7.09
C TYR A 147 0.01 -15.09 6.61
N SER A 148 1.07 -15.54 7.28
CA SER A 148 1.60 -16.89 7.07
C SER A 148 1.07 -17.83 8.14
N GLU A 149 0.77 -19.06 7.73
CA GLU A 149 0.46 -20.13 8.69
C GLU A 149 1.71 -20.88 9.17
N LYS A 150 2.86 -20.60 8.56
CA LYS A 150 4.17 -21.22 8.85
C LYS A 150 5.07 -20.32 9.68
N GLU A 151 4.86 -19.01 9.59
CA GLU A 151 5.72 -17.98 10.18
C GLU A 151 4.88 -16.97 10.99
N PRO A 152 5.35 -16.47 12.15
CA PRO A 152 4.60 -15.54 12.98
C PRO A 152 4.60 -14.11 12.46
N VAL A 153 3.94 -13.89 11.31
CA VAL A 153 3.86 -12.59 10.64
C VAL A 153 2.45 -12.28 10.13
N ILE A 154 2.04 -11.03 10.33
CA ILE A 154 0.83 -10.43 9.76
C ILE A 154 1.23 -9.13 9.07
N VAL A 155 0.73 -8.91 7.87
CA VAL A 155 0.85 -7.65 7.13
C VAL A 155 -0.54 -7.07 6.93
N VAL A 156 -0.81 -5.93 7.55
CA VAL A 156 -2.06 -5.17 7.34
C VAL A 156 -1.90 -4.29 6.12
N ALA A 157 -2.75 -4.51 5.12
CA ALA A 157 -2.68 -3.80 3.84
C ALA A 157 -3.94 -2.98 3.61
N PHE A 158 -3.74 -1.75 3.13
CA PHE A 158 -4.81 -0.84 2.75
C PHE A 158 -4.81 -0.57 1.25
N LYS A 159 -5.97 -0.78 0.64
CA LYS A 159 -6.25 -0.44 -0.75
C LYS A 159 -6.48 1.07 -0.88
N GLY A 160 -5.80 1.70 -1.84
CA GLY A 160 -6.09 3.07 -2.24
C GLY A 160 -7.23 3.18 -3.25
N THR A 161 -7.35 4.34 -3.89
CA THR A 161 -8.37 4.58 -4.92
C THR A 161 -7.99 3.93 -6.25
N THR A 162 -8.99 3.37 -6.94
CA THR A 162 -8.78 2.81 -8.30
C THR A 162 -8.66 3.98 -9.29
N PRO A 163 -7.85 3.89 -10.37
CA PRO A 163 -7.68 4.97 -11.34
C PRO A 163 -8.99 5.58 -11.88
N THR A 164 -10.05 4.78 -12.02
CA THR A 164 -11.37 5.25 -12.45
C THR A 164 -12.04 6.25 -11.50
N ASN A 165 -11.69 6.19 -10.22
CA ASN A 165 -12.19 7.05 -9.15
C ASN A 165 -11.08 7.96 -8.61
N TYR A 166 -9.89 7.91 -9.22
CA TYR A 166 -8.72 8.65 -8.76
C TYR A 166 -8.79 10.13 -9.15
N GLU A 167 -9.37 10.44 -10.33
CA GLU A 167 -9.71 11.82 -10.68
C GLU A 167 -10.74 12.41 -9.71
N GLU A 168 -11.77 11.64 -9.36
CA GLU A 168 -12.73 12.02 -8.33
C GLU A 168 -12.02 12.23 -6.99
N PHE A 169 -11.10 11.35 -6.58
CA PHE A 169 -10.31 11.54 -5.37
C PHE A 169 -9.43 12.81 -5.38
N LEU A 170 -8.75 13.11 -6.49
CA LEU A 170 -7.91 14.31 -6.60
C LEU A 170 -8.75 15.59 -6.57
N VAL A 171 -9.95 15.55 -7.16
CA VAL A 171 -10.90 16.68 -7.17
C VAL A 171 -11.62 16.82 -5.83
N ASP A 172 -11.94 15.69 -5.19
CA ASP A 172 -12.63 15.56 -3.89
C ASP A 172 -11.66 15.53 -2.71
N ALA A 173 -10.34 15.74 -2.93
CA ALA A 173 -9.34 15.86 -1.88
C ALA A 173 -9.63 17.14 -1.07
N THR A 174 -10.63 17.04 -0.19
CA THR A 174 -11.07 18.14 0.65
C THR A 174 -9.92 18.52 1.56
N LEU A 175 -9.53 19.79 1.54
CA LEU A 175 -8.52 20.34 2.48
C LEU A 175 -9.09 20.45 3.92
N GLN A 176 -10.16 19.71 4.21
CA GLN A 176 -10.84 19.71 5.49
C GLN A 176 -10.13 18.78 6.46
N ARG A 177 -9.84 19.33 7.64
CA ARG A 177 -9.25 18.62 8.76
C ARG A 177 -10.28 18.49 9.86
N VAL A 178 -10.27 17.35 10.53
CA VAL A 178 -11.10 17.06 11.70
C VAL A 178 -10.19 16.84 12.91
N ASP A 179 -10.66 17.24 14.09
CA ASP A 179 -9.99 16.90 15.33
C ASP A 179 -9.93 15.38 15.49
N ALA A 180 -8.72 14.87 15.59
CA ALA A 180 -8.44 13.45 15.63
C ALA A 180 -8.04 12.98 17.03
N THR A 181 -7.99 13.87 18.02
CA THR A 181 -7.53 13.57 19.39
C THR A 181 -8.20 12.38 20.09
N PRO A 182 -9.47 12.01 19.83
CA PRO A 182 -10.07 10.82 20.45
C PRO A 182 -9.30 9.52 20.15
N TYR A 183 -8.80 9.36 18.93
CA TYR A 183 -8.05 8.16 18.52
C TYR A 183 -6.57 8.43 18.28
N LEU A 184 -6.21 9.62 17.80
CA LEU A 184 -4.90 10.05 17.33
C LEU A 184 -4.42 11.33 18.06
N PHE A 185 -3.73 12.22 17.36
CA PHE A 185 -3.19 13.49 17.83
C PHE A 185 -3.61 14.60 16.87
N GLY A 186 -3.68 15.84 17.36
CA GLY A 186 -3.94 17.01 16.50
C GLY A 186 -5.16 16.84 15.61
N ALA A 187 -5.07 17.39 14.40
CA ALA A 187 -6.10 17.27 13.38
C ALA A 187 -5.58 16.52 12.14
N VAL A 188 -6.41 15.66 11.57
CA VAL A 188 -6.08 14.90 10.35
C VAL A 188 -7.11 15.14 9.25
N HIS A 189 -6.80 14.77 8.02
CA HIS A 189 -7.75 14.86 6.91
C HIS A 189 -9.06 14.14 7.25
N GLN A 190 -10.18 14.84 7.10
CA GLN A 190 -11.51 14.37 7.54
C GLN A 190 -11.88 13.02 6.91
N GLY A 191 -11.78 12.91 5.58
CA GLY A 191 -12.09 11.65 4.88
C GLY A 191 -11.26 10.45 5.34
N PHE A 192 -9.98 10.64 5.67
CA PHE A 192 -9.13 9.53 6.14
C PHE A 192 -9.52 9.12 7.56
N TYR A 193 -9.80 10.10 8.42
CA TYR A 193 -10.24 9.86 9.79
C TYR A 193 -11.59 9.13 9.84
N GLU A 194 -12.57 9.61 9.10
CA GLU A 194 -13.92 9.03 9.08
C GLU A 194 -13.91 7.61 8.48
N SER A 195 -13.06 7.35 7.48
CA SER A 195 -12.92 6.01 6.91
C SER A 195 -12.42 4.98 7.93
N LEU A 196 -11.53 5.38 8.84
CA LEU A 196 -10.91 4.46 9.80
C LEU A 196 -11.62 4.44 11.17
N PHE A 197 -12.04 5.60 11.67
CA PHE A 197 -12.50 5.82 13.04
C PHE A 197 -13.95 6.29 13.15
N ALA A 198 -14.70 6.50 12.06
CA ALA A 198 -16.03 7.09 12.20
C ALA A 198 -16.95 6.28 13.12
N ASN A 199 -17.51 7.02 14.08
CA ASN A 199 -18.80 6.79 14.69
C ASN A 199 -19.75 7.80 14.07
N SER A 200 -20.47 7.41 13.02
CA SER A 200 -21.55 8.25 12.48
C SER A 200 -22.66 8.34 13.53
N GLY A 201 -22.71 9.48 14.24
CA GLY A 201 -23.83 10.07 14.97
C GLY A 201 -24.81 9.16 15.75
N LEU A 202 -24.96 9.43 17.05
CA LEU A 202 -26.20 9.17 17.82
C LEU A 202 -26.79 7.74 17.79
N CYS A 203 -26.03 6.72 17.43
CA CYS A 203 -26.48 5.33 17.49
C CYS A 203 -25.71 4.58 18.58
N GLU A 204 -26.41 4.07 19.59
CA GLU A 204 -25.89 3.37 20.78
C GLU A 204 -25.12 2.06 20.50
N ASN A 205 -24.96 1.66 19.24
CA ASN A 205 -24.27 0.43 18.85
C ASN A 205 -22.81 0.72 18.42
N GLN A 206 -21.94 0.98 19.40
CA GLN A 206 -20.49 1.22 19.24
C GLN A 206 -19.68 0.03 18.68
N VAL A 207 -20.32 -1.09 18.33
CA VAL A 207 -19.67 -2.38 18.04
C VAL A 207 -19.08 -2.47 16.61
N ASN A 208 -19.33 -1.49 15.73
CA ASN A 208 -19.07 -1.66 14.29
C ASN A 208 -18.10 -0.66 13.64
N SER A 209 -17.26 0.06 14.40
CA SER A 209 -16.27 0.94 13.75
C SER A 209 -15.23 0.09 12.98
N PRO A 210 -14.72 0.56 11.82
CA PRO A 210 -13.70 -0.16 11.06
C PRO A 210 -12.43 -0.46 11.85
N TYR A 211 -11.96 0.49 12.67
CA TYR A 211 -10.79 0.29 13.54
C TYR A 211 -10.95 -0.90 14.50
N HIS A 212 -12.07 -0.98 15.22
CA HIS A 212 -12.34 -2.09 16.14
C HIS A 212 -12.34 -3.46 15.42
N ARG A 213 -12.84 -3.53 14.18
CA ARG A 213 -12.79 -4.76 13.37
C ARG A 213 -11.36 -5.14 13.00
N ILE A 214 -10.54 -4.17 12.58
CA ILE A 214 -9.11 -4.39 12.31
C ILE A 214 -8.42 -4.93 13.55
N LEU A 215 -8.68 -4.32 14.70
CA LEU A 215 -8.09 -4.72 15.97
C LEU A 215 -8.48 -6.15 16.37
N ALA A 216 -9.78 -6.46 16.32
CA ALA A 216 -10.30 -7.78 16.64
C ALA A 216 -9.73 -8.86 15.72
N THR A 217 -9.66 -8.59 14.41
CA THR A 217 -9.10 -9.54 13.44
C THR A 217 -7.60 -9.73 13.62
N VAL A 218 -6.81 -8.67 13.80
CA VAL A 218 -5.35 -8.78 14.00
C VAL A 218 -5.04 -9.55 15.28
N ASN A 219 -5.65 -9.18 16.41
CA ASN A 219 -5.42 -9.87 17.69
C ASN A 219 -5.93 -11.32 17.66
N GLY A 220 -7.10 -11.55 17.05
CA GLY A 220 -7.66 -12.91 16.88
C GLY A 220 -6.77 -13.78 15.98
N LYS A 221 -6.25 -13.23 14.89
CA LYS A 221 -5.36 -13.94 13.98
C LYS A 221 -3.99 -14.21 14.59
N ALA A 222 -3.45 -13.26 15.34
CA ALA A 222 -2.19 -13.46 16.06
C ALA A 222 -2.28 -14.61 17.06
N LYS A 223 -3.36 -14.65 17.84
CA LYS A 223 -3.65 -15.77 18.76
C LYS A 223 -3.75 -17.10 18.00
N TYR A 224 -4.47 -17.13 16.88
CA TYR A 224 -4.57 -18.32 16.02
C TYR A 224 -3.19 -18.80 15.53
N ILE A 225 -2.34 -17.88 15.05
CA ILE A 225 -0.98 -18.22 14.57
C ILE A 225 -0.12 -18.75 15.73
N GLN A 226 -0.19 -18.13 16.90
CA GLN A 226 0.54 -18.58 18.10
C GLN A 226 0.14 -20.00 18.50
N GLU A 227 -1.16 -20.29 18.57
CA GLU A 227 -1.70 -21.61 18.87
C GLU A 227 -1.29 -22.65 17.82
N LYS A 228 -1.37 -22.28 16.53
CA LYS A 228 -1.03 -23.16 15.41
C LYS A 228 0.46 -23.51 15.35
N LEU A 229 1.33 -22.56 15.66
CA LEU A 229 2.78 -22.76 15.68
C LEU A 229 3.29 -23.29 17.03
N GLY A 230 2.46 -23.30 18.07
CA GLY A 230 2.86 -23.69 19.43
C GLY A 230 3.90 -22.74 20.04
N ILE A 231 3.84 -21.44 19.69
CA ILE A 231 4.80 -20.43 20.14
C ILE A 231 4.15 -19.46 21.14
N ASN A 232 4.96 -18.95 22.07
CA ASN A 232 4.55 -17.89 23.01
C ASN A 232 5.16 -16.52 22.65
N THR A 233 5.84 -16.41 21.52
CA THR A 233 6.46 -15.16 21.05
C THR A 233 5.43 -14.27 20.36
N PRO A 234 5.58 -12.93 20.43
CA PRO A 234 4.66 -12.02 19.77
C PRO A 234 4.73 -12.16 18.24
N VAL A 235 3.56 -12.12 17.60
CA VAL A 235 3.45 -12.11 16.13
C VAL A 235 3.88 -10.76 15.59
N GLN A 236 4.71 -10.76 14.56
CA GLN A 236 5.27 -9.54 13.99
C GLN A 236 4.24 -8.90 13.04
N VAL A 237 3.77 -7.69 13.36
CA VAL A 237 2.72 -6.99 12.62
C VAL A 237 3.33 -5.83 11.83
N TRP A 238 3.17 -5.88 10.51
CA TRP A 238 3.61 -4.84 9.58
C TRP A 238 2.40 -4.11 9.00
N VAL A 239 2.61 -2.88 8.55
CA VAL A 239 1.56 -2.09 7.89
C VAL A 239 2.05 -1.64 6.52
N THR A 240 1.22 -1.76 5.50
CA THR A 240 1.54 -1.30 4.15
C THR A 240 0.33 -0.69 3.47
N GLY A 241 0.59 0.25 2.57
CA GLY A 241 -0.45 0.83 1.73
C GLY A 241 0.12 1.66 0.61
N HIS A 242 -0.68 1.81 -0.43
CA HIS A 242 -0.36 2.62 -1.60
C HIS A 242 -1.41 3.71 -1.79
N SER A 243 -1.00 4.92 -2.21
CA SER A 243 -1.92 6.04 -2.48
C SER A 243 -2.74 6.43 -1.24
N LEU A 244 -4.07 6.54 -1.37
CA LEU A 244 -4.99 6.69 -0.24
C LEU A 244 -4.78 5.60 0.84
N GLY A 245 -4.46 4.38 0.45
CA GLY A 245 -4.16 3.29 1.38
C GLY A 245 -2.94 3.58 2.25
N ALA A 246 -1.95 4.31 1.73
CA ALA A 246 -0.77 4.74 2.49
C ALA A 246 -1.14 5.81 3.54
N ALA A 247 -2.12 6.67 3.25
CA ALA A 247 -2.64 7.63 4.22
C ALA A 247 -3.34 6.92 5.40
N LEU A 248 -4.19 5.94 5.10
CA LEU A 248 -4.90 5.13 6.10
C LEU A 248 -3.93 4.28 6.93
N SER A 249 -2.93 3.69 6.27
CA SER A 249 -1.81 2.99 6.92
C SER A 249 -1.08 3.91 7.90
N SER A 250 -0.89 5.18 7.52
CA SER A 250 -0.25 6.17 8.38
C SER A 250 -1.07 6.47 9.63
N LEU A 251 -2.40 6.62 9.48
CA LEU A 251 -3.29 6.83 10.62
C LEU A 251 -3.35 5.60 11.54
N LEU A 252 -3.47 4.39 10.99
CA LEU A 252 -3.48 3.16 11.78
C LEU A 252 -2.18 3.00 12.55
N PHE A 253 -1.03 3.19 11.88
CA PHE A 253 0.27 3.09 12.51
C PHE A 253 0.44 4.13 13.63
N SER A 254 -0.04 5.36 13.41
CA SER A 254 -0.05 6.41 14.43
C SER A 254 -0.85 6.00 15.67
N ARG A 255 -2.00 5.34 15.48
CA ARG A 255 -2.81 4.82 16.58
C ARG A 255 -2.07 3.75 17.38
N TRP A 256 -1.42 2.81 16.72
CA TRP A 256 -0.67 1.75 17.41
C TRP A 256 0.64 2.24 18.06
N LEU A 257 1.25 3.31 17.54
CA LEU A 257 2.34 3.99 18.23
C LEU A 257 1.87 4.74 19.50
N LYS A 258 0.65 5.30 19.45
CA LYS A 258 0.00 6.00 20.58
C LYS A 258 -0.41 5.02 21.68
N CYS A 259 -1.04 3.91 21.29
CA CYS A 259 -1.60 2.89 22.18
C CYS A 259 -1.08 1.50 21.77
N PRO A 260 0.19 1.15 22.08
CA PRO A 260 0.74 -0.17 21.79
C PRO A 260 -0.06 -1.31 22.43
N GLU A 261 -0.77 -1.04 23.53
CA GLU A 261 -1.58 -2.01 24.28
C GLU A 261 -2.79 -2.51 23.49
N ASP A 262 -3.20 -1.80 22.43
CA ASP A 262 -4.25 -2.25 21.53
C ASP A 262 -3.83 -3.58 20.84
N LEU A 263 -2.54 -3.73 20.52
CA LEU A 263 -1.98 -4.93 19.88
C LEU A 263 -1.63 -6.02 20.90
N VAL A 264 -2.50 -7.01 21.05
CA VAL A 264 -2.34 -8.10 22.02
C VAL A 264 -1.65 -9.30 21.38
N GLY A 265 -0.57 -9.78 21.99
CA GLY A 265 0.22 -10.90 21.47
C GLY A 265 0.97 -10.58 20.18
N CYS A 266 1.13 -9.29 19.88
CA CYS A 266 1.73 -8.78 18.65
C CYS A 266 2.88 -7.81 18.97
N GLU A 267 3.81 -7.68 18.03
CA GLU A 267 4.85 -6.66 18.03
C GLU A 267 4.72 -5.81 16.76
N LEU A 268 4.56 -4.50 16.92
CA LEU A 268 4.48 -3.56 15.79
C LEU A 268 5.86 -3.39 15.14
N ARG A 269 5.94 -3.66 13.84
CA ARG A 269 7.14 -3.49 13.01
C ARG A 269 7.05 -2.21 12.20
N ASP A 270 7.69 -2.15 11.04
CA ASP A 270 7.67 -0.94 10.22
C ASP A 270 6.35 -0.78 9.45
N CYS A 271 6.09 0.47 9.06
CA CYS A 271 5.05 0.83 8.11
C CYS A 271 5.68 1.27 6.79
N TYR A 272 5.24 0.71 5.67
CA TYR A 272 5.68 1.08 4.33
C TYR A 272 4.53 1.78 3.59
N ALA A 273 4.67 3.09 3.42
CA ALA A 273 3.65 3.95 2.85
C ALA A 273 4.11 4.47 1.48
N PHE A 274 3.58 3.90 0.40
CA PHE A 274 3.94 4.25 -0.98
C PHE A 274 3.00 5.31 -1.55
N GLY A 275 3.54 6.38 -2.14
CA GLY A 275 2.68 7.40 -2.75
C GLY A 275 1.78 8.12 -1.75
N SER A 276 2.22 8.25 -0.49
CA SER A 276 1.37 8.76 0.59
C SER A 276 1.10 10.26 0.44
N PRO A 277 -0.17 10.70 0.47
CA PRO A 277 -0.51 12.11 0.60
C PRO A 277 -0.13 12.66 1.98
N ALA A 278 -0.25 13.97 2.16
CA ALA A 278 -0.14 14.59 3.48
C ALA A 278 -1.38 14.26 4.32
N VAL A 279 -1.19 13.88 5.58
CA VAL A 279 -2.22 13.18 6.36
C VAL A 279 -2.85 14.04 7.46
N GLY A 280 -2.08 14.95 8.05
CA GLY A 280 -2.56 15.76 9.16
C GLY A 280 -1.74 17.00 9.39
N ASP A 281 -2.11 17.72 10.44
CA ASP A 281 -1.53 19.01 10.77
C ASP A 281 -0.17 18.90 11.47
N SER A 282 0.39 20.08 11.78
CA SER A 282 1.62 20.22 12.53
C SER A 282 1.60 19.48 13.88
N ASP A 283 0.48 19.54 14.61
CA ASP A 283 0.35 18.87 15.91
C ASP A 283 0.36 17.35 15.72
N PHE A 284 -0.38 16.83 14.73
CA PHE A 284 -0.35 15.41 14.39
C PHE A 284 1.07 14.95 14.03
N ALA A 285 1.76 15.67 13.14
CA ALA A 285 3.08 15.27 12.66
C ALA A 285 4.16 15.33 13.75
N SER A 286 4.09 16.30 14.66
CA SER A 286 5.03 16.42 15.78
C SER A 286 4.83 15.33 16.84
N HIS A 287 3.58 15.04 17.21
CA HIS A 287 3.29 13.94 18.15
C HIS A 287 3.60 12.59 17.53
N PHE A 288 3.31 12.40 16.24
CA PHE A 288 3.71 11.20 15.51
C PHE A 288 5.23 10.99 15.59
N ALA A 289 6.03 12.02 15.31
CA ALA A 289 7.49 11.92 15.34
C ALA A 289 8.01 11.56 16.75
N SER A 290 7.43 12.16 17.79
CA SER A 290 7.75 11.86 19.19
C SER A 290 7.44 10.39 19.52
N HIS A 291 6.24 9.91 19.19
CA HIS A 291 5.87 8.52 19.43
C HIS A 291 6.63 7.53 18.53
N ASN A 292 7.00 7.89 17.31
CA ASN A 292 7.82 7.00 16.49
C ASN A 292 9.24 6.83 17.05
N LEU A 293 9.76 7.85 17.75
CA LEU A 293 11.08 7.84 18.37
C LEU A 293 11.12 7.20 19.77
N LEU A 294 10.06 7.33 20.56
CA LEU A 294 10.02 6.93 21.97
C LEU A 294 9.37 5.55 22.17
N PRO A 295 9.89 4.67 23.04
CA PRO A 295 11.21 4.76 23.68
C PRO A 295 12.33 4.66 22.63
N LEU A 296 13.54 5.10 22.93
CA LEU A 296 14.69 5.01 22.00
C LEU A 296 14.99 3.58 21.52
N THR A 297 14.47 2.59 22.24
CA THR A 297 14.54 1.16 21.89
C THR A 297 13.51 0.73 20.84
N ARG A 298 12.58 1.61 20.46
CA ARG A 298 11.55 1.36 19.46
C ARG A 298 12.19 1.14 18.10
N SER A 299 11.87 -0.01 17.53
CA SER A 299 12.30 -0.49 16.22
C SER A 299 11.42 0.05 15.10
N SER A 300 10.11 0.15 15.36
CA SER A 300 9.07 0.48 14.40
C SER A 300 9.33 1.83 13.74
N THR A 301 9.56 1.84 12.43
CA THR A 301 9.78 3.04 11.63
C THR A 301 8.71 3.13 10.55
N MET A 302 8.20 4.33 10.29
CA MET A 302 7.37 4.56 9.11
C MET A 302 8.24 5.04 7.96
N TRP A 303 8.38 4.22 6.93
CA TRP A 303 9.03 4.55 5.68
C TRP A 303 7.99 5.09 4.69
N ARG A 304 8.17 6.32 4.26
CA ARG A 304 7.35 6.96 3.23
C ARG A 304 8.11 6.93 1.92
N ILE A 305 7.70 6.05 1.02
CA ILE A 305 8.39 5.85 -0.26
C ILE A 305 7.72 6.75 -1.30
N ILE A 306 8.54 7.52 -2.02
CA ILE A 306 8.09 8.49 -3.02
C ILE A 306 8.78 8.15 -4.33
N ASN A 307 8.01 8.00 -5.40
CA ASN A 307 8.57 7.80 -6.72
C ASN A 307 8.64 9.13 -7.46
N ASN A 308 9.86 9.63 -7.68
CA ASN A 308 10.14 10.75 -8.57
C ASN A 308 9.26 12.01 -8.33
N TYR A 309 8.36 12.35 -9.26
CA TYR A 309 7.46 13.51 -9.16
C TYR A 309 6.00 13.13 -8.86
N ASP A 310 5.77 11.99 -8.21
CA ASP A 310 4.42 11.60 -7.78
C ASP A 310 3.68 12.77 -7.13
N ALA A 311 2.58 13.18 -7.78
CA ALA A 311 1.80 14.33 -7.38
C ALA A 311 0.98 14.07 -6.11
N VAL A 312 0.62 12.82 -5.82
CA VAL A 312 -0.15 12.48 -4.60
C VAL A 312 0.67 12.80 -3.37
N CYS A 313 1.98 12.57 -3.42
CA CYS A 313 2.90 12.93 -2.35
C CYS A 313 3.00 14.45 -2.09
N ARG A 314 2.32 15.29 -2.88
CA ARG A 314 2.31 16.75 -2.76
C ARG A 314 0.92 17.30 -2.47
N ILE A 315 -0.07 16.42 -2.32
CA ILE A 315 -1.47 16.76 -2.08
C ILE A 315 -1.88 16.16 -0.72
N PRO A 316 -2.67 16.89 0.10
CA PRO A 316 -2.86 18.33 0.11
C PRO A 316 -1.54 19.11 0.06
N ILE A 317 -1.58 20.36 -0.46
CA ILE A 317 -0.39 21.22 -0.48
C ILE A 317 0.09 21.41 0.96
N GLY A 318 1.17 20.72 1.30
CA GLY A 318 1.70 20.65 2.64
C GLY A 318 3.04 21.37 2.79
N GLN A 319 3.54 21.33 4.01
CA GLN A 319 4.73 22.07 4.43
C GLN A 319 5.84 21.10 4.80
N ASN A 320 6.96 21.22 4.10
CA ASN A 320 8.15 20.40 4.31
C ASN A 320 9.33 21.21 4.85
N SER A 321 9.16 22.51 5.08
CA SER A 321 10.20 23.37 5.63
C SER A 321 10.31 23.23 7.14
N ARG A 322 11.48 22.83 7.63
CA ARG A 322 11.80 22.80 9.07
C ARG A 322 11.84 24.18 9.72
N THR A 323 12.18 25.20 8.94
CA THR A 323 12.34 26.56 9.43
C THR A 323 11.02 27.30 9.54
N VAL A 324 10.12 27.10 8.57
CA VAL A 324 8.86 27.86 8.48
C VAL A 324 7.66 27.03 8.93
N GLY A 325 7.67 25.72 8.67
CA GLY A 325 6.56 24.80 8.94
C GLY A 325 6.02 24.91 10.38
N PRO A 326 6.87 24.84 11.42
CA PRO A 326 6.41 24.92 12.81
C PRO A 326 5.70 26.21 13.22
N TYR A 327 5.84 27.29 12.45
CA TYR A 327 5.28 28.61 12.77
C TYR A 327 3.99 28.94 12.00
N ILE A 328 3.48 27.98 11.21
CA ILE A 328 2.25 28.14 10.43
C ILE A 328 1.05 28.11 11.37
N ARG A 329 0.02 28.93 11.07
CA ARG A 329 -1.14 29.02 11.95
C ARG A 329 -1.96 27.74 11.84
N LYS A 330 -2.55 27.31 12.96
CA LYS A 330 -3.35 26.09 13.00
C LYS A 330 -4.47 26.07 11.96
N MET A 331 -5.09 27.24 11.72
CA MET A 331 -6.22 27.40 10.80
C MET A 331 -5.83 27.48 9.31
N ASP A 332 -4.55 27.57 8.97
CA ASP A 332 -4.13 27.73 7.58
C ASP A 332 -4.46 26.47 6.77
N LEU A 333 -4.97 26.64 5.54
CA LEU A 333 -5.34 25.53 4.65
C LEU A 333 -4.14 24.65 4.27
N ILE A 334 -2.93 25.21 4.31
CA ILE A 334 -1.67 24.53 3.99
C ILE A 334 -1.00 23.90 5.22
N ASN A 335 -1.65 23.92 6.38
CA ASN A 335 -1.18 23.23 7.59
C ASN A 335 -1.44 21.72 7.48
N TYR A 336 -0.77 21.13 6.50
CA TYR A 336 -0.68 19.70 6.24
C TYR A 336 0.79 19.31 6.21
N PHE A 337 1.11 18.22 6.88
CA PHE A 337 2.46 17.71 7.06
C PHE A 337 2.49 16.22 6.77
N HIS A 338 3.64 15.77 6.27
CA HIS A 338 3.91 14.34 6.13
C HIS A 338 4.51 13.77 7.42
N THR A 339 4.27 12.48 7.63
CA THR A 339 4.84 11.68 8.71
C THR A 339 5.85 10.67 8.19
N GLY A 340 6.66 10.12 9.10
CA GLY A 340 7.68 9.12 8.81
C GLY A 340 8.97 9.67 8.18
N HIS A 341 9.84 8.74 7.80
CA HIS A 341 11.10 8.99 7.11
C HIS A 341 10.91 8.78 5.60
N ALA A 342 11.24 9.79 4.80
CA ALA A 342 11.02 9.73 3.36
C ALA A 342 12.20 9.05 2.64
N ILE A 343 11.87 8.14 1.73
CA ILE A 343 12.80 7.52 0.79
C ILE A 343 12.29 7.86 -0.60
N LYS A 344 12.97 8.77 -1.29
CA LYS A 344 12.61 9.21 -2.64
C LYS A 344 13.45 8.48 -3.66
N LEU A 345 12.78 7.71 -4.52
CA LEU A 345 13.39 6.99 -5.64
C LEU A 345 13.54 7.95 -6.81
N ILE A 346 14.74 8.05 -7.35
CA ILE A 346 15.07 8.93 -8.49
C ILE A 346 15.18 8.09 -9.75
N ARG A 347 14.78 8.66 -10.89
CA ARG A 347 14.91 7.99 -12.17
C ARG A 347 16.33 8.17 -12.71
N ARG A 348 16.99 7.07 -13.12
CA ARG A 348 18.34 7.09 -13.71
C ARG A 348 18.50 8.00 -14.94
N ASP A 349 17.41 8.35 -15.62
CA ASP A 349 17.44 9.27 -16.78
C ASP A 349 17.69 10.75 -16.37
N GLU A 350 17.71 11.05 -15.07
CA GLU A 350 18.12 12.36 -14.53
C GLU A 350 19.66 12.42 -14.35
N LYS A 351 20.22 13.61 -14.13
CA LYS A 351 21.66 13.93 -14.11
C LYS A 351 22.50 13.25 -12.99
N LEU A 352 22.17 12.03 -12.56
CA LEU A 352 22.99 11.29 -11.60
C LEU A 352 24.29 10.84 -12.27
N ALA A 353 25.39 10.92 -11.51
CA ALA A 353 26.63 10.26 -11.88
C ALA A 353 26.43 8.73 -11.84
N GLU A 354 27.21 7.97 -12.62
CA GLU A 354 27.10 6.49 -12.68
C GLU A 354 27.25 5.82 -11.30
N ASP A 355 27.98 6.46 -10.37
CA ASP A 355 28.29 5.93 -9.04
C ASP A 355 27.28 6.34 -7.94
N GLU A 356 26.26 7.14 -8.25
CA GLU A 356 25.29 7.59 -7.25
C GLU A 356 24.09 6.65 -7.15
N ILE A 357 23.78 6.21 -5.92
CA ILE A 357 22.55 5.45 -5.65
C ILE A 357 21.35 6.35 -5.95
N PRO A 358 20.38 5.92 -6.78
CA PRO A 358 19.24 6.74 -7.21
C PRO A 358 18.16 6.84 -6.11
N LEU A 359 18.57 7.24 -4.91
CA LEU A 359 17.77 7.30 -3.70
C LEU A 359 18.16 8.53 -2.87
N GLU A 360 17.18 9.37 -2.56
CA GLU A 360 17.29 10.48 -1.62
C GLU A 360 16.56 10.14 -0.33
N GLU A 361 17.24 10.26 0.82
CA GLU A 361 16.62 10.10 2.14
C GLU A 361 16.43 11.44 2.84
N TYR A 362 15.24 11.67 3.38
CA TYR A 362 15.01 12.82 4.24
C TYR A 362 13.88 12.57 5.25
N PRO A 363 14.11 12.87 6.55
CA PRO A 363 13.05 12.78 7.56
C PRO A 363 11.96 13.83 7.33
N SER A 364 10.75 13.57 7.83
CA SER A 364 9.73 14.62 7.89
C SER A 364 10.14 15.77 8.83
N VAL A 365 9.41 16.89 8.75
CA VAL A 365 9.72 18.16 9.44
C VAL A 365 10.11 17.97 10.91
N TYR A 366 9.35 17.14 11.64
CA TYR A 366 9.52 16.93 13.08
C TYR A 366 10.40 15.74 13.46
N HIS A 367 10.78 14.88 12.52
CA HIS A 367 11.66 13.76 12.83
C HIS A 367 13.12 14.23 12.92
N PRO A 368 13.92 13.66 13.84
CA PRO A 368 15.35 13.90 13.85
C PRO A 368 16.00 13.36 12.56
N ALA A 369 17.20 13.86 12.24
CA ALA A 369 18.03 13.22 11.23
C ALA A 369 18.42 11.82 11.71
N LEU A 370 18.04 10.80 10.94
CA LEU A 370 18.39 9.40 11.20
C LEU A 370 19.48 9.01 10.20
N VAL A 371 20.42 8.17 10.63
CA VAL A 371 21.36 7.54 9.70
C VAL A 371 20.71 6.27 9.18
N VAL A 372 20.32 6.27 7.90
CA VAL A 372 19.72 5.08 7.30
C VAL A 372 20.81 4.23 6.65
N LYS A 373 20.86 2.96 7.05
CA LYS A 373 21.69 1.93 6.40
C LYS A 373 20.81 1.22 5.37
N LEU A 374 21.17 1.34 4.11
CA LEU A 374 20.56 0.58 3.03
C LEU A 374 21.11 -0.85 3.02
N ILE A 375 20.22 -1.84 2.93
CA ILE A 375 20.59 -3.25 2.72
C ILE A 375 19.72 -3.89 1.63
N PRO A 376 20.27 -4.74 0.74
CA PRO A 376 19.49 -5.41 -0.30
C PRO A 376 18.44 -6.36 0.28
N GLY A 377 18.75 -7.00 1.42
CA GLY A 377 17.93 -8.03 2.05
C GLY A 377 18.50 -9.44 1.79
N LYS A 378 17.72 -10.48 2.12
CA LYS A 378 18.12 -11.87 1.86
C LYS A 378 17.96 -12.29 0.41
N TYR A 379 17.12 -11.59 -0.33
CA TYR A 379 17.05 -11.77 -1.77
C TYR A 379 18.15 -10.91 -2.38
N ASP A 380 19.13 -11.55 -3.00
CA ASP A 380 20.38 -10.94 -3.48
C ASP A 380 20.41 -10.73 -5.00
N ARG A 381 19.40 -11.22 -5.72
CA ARG A 381 19.28 -11.08 -7.18
C ARG A 381 18.41 -9.89 -7.56
N CYS A 382 18.74 -9.25 -8.68
CA CYS A 382 17.84 -8.30 -9.33
C CYS A 382 16.72 -9.03 -10.06
N ILE A 383 15.54 -8.45 -10.09
CA ILE A 383 14.38 -9.02 -10.77
C ILE A 383 14.29 -8.43 -12.18
N ASP A 384 14.35 -9.30 -13.17
CA ASP A 384 14.07 -8.96 -14.56
C ASP A 384 12.70 -9.48 -14.96
N LEU A 385 11.72 -8.57 -14.99
CA LEU A 385 10.35 -8.89 -15.36
C LEU A 385 10.13 -8.98 -16.87
N SER A 386 11.13 -8.65 -17.70
CA SER A 386 10.96 -8.60 -19.16
C SER A 386 10.68 -9.96 -19.81
N ASN A 387 11.06 -11.06 -19.13
CA ASN A 387 10.87 -12.42 -19.61
C ASN A 387 9.46 -12.99 -19.33
N PHE A 388 8.60 -12.23 -18.64
CA PHE A 388 7.25 -12.67 -18.33
C PHE A 388 6.42 -12.87 -19.60
N LYS A 389 5.91 -14.10 -19.78
CA LYS A 389 5.00 -14.44 -20.89
C LYS A 389 3.55 -14.38 -20.41
N PRO A 390 2.75 -13.40 -20.86
CA PRO A 390 1.35 -13.30 -20.46
C PRO A 390 0.57 -14.54 -20.90
N LEU A 391 -0.27 -15.10 -20.02
CA LEU A 391 -1.16 -16.19 -20.37
C LEU A 391 -2.20 -15.70 -21.37
N GLN A 392 -2.32 -16.33 -22.54
CA GLN A 392 -3.42 -16.05 -23.44
C GLN A 392 -4.69 -16.67 -22.86
N THR A 393 -5.57 -15.84 -22.30
CA THR A 393 -6.91 -16.28 -21.90
C THR A 393 -7.77 -16.45 -23.16
N PRO A 394 -8.37 -17.62 -23.41
CA PRO A 394 -9.32 -17.77 -24.50
C PRO A 394 -10.53 -16.88 -24.20
N TYR A 395 -10.67 -15.80 -24.98
CA TYR A 395 -11.79 -14.88 -24.88
C TYR A 395 -12.90 -15.33 -25.83
N ASP A 396 -14.10 -15.59 -25.29
CA ASP A 396 -15.27 -15.95 -26.07
C ASP A 396 -15.68 -14.80 -27.00
N GLU A 397 -15.51 -15.00 -28.31
CA GLU A 397 -15.78 -14.00 -29.35
C GLU A 397 -17.27 -13.76 -29.59
N SER A 398 -18.16 -14.60 -29.04
CA SER A 398 -19.60 -14.56 -29.32
C SER A 398 -20.34 -13.38 -28.69
N ALA A 399 -19.72 -12.68 -27.72
CA ALA A 399 -20.35 -11.59 -26.96
C ALA A 399 -19.61 -10.25 -27.09
N LYS A 400 -19.07 -9.91 -28.28
CA LYS A 400 -18.37 -8.63 -28.52
C LYS A 400 -19.35 -7.46 -28.68
N PRO A 401 -19.35 -6.45 -27.77
CA PRO A 401 -20.11 -5.23 -27.97
C PRO A 401 -19.58 -4.43 -29.17
N TRP A 402 -20.46 -3.72 -29.86
CA TRP A 402 -20.12 -2.95 -31.08
C TRP A 402 -18.97 -1.93 -30.89
N TRP A 403 -18.80 -1.39 -29.67
CA TRP A 403 -17.74 -0.44 -29.33
C TRP A 403 -16.35 -1.05 -29.11
N THR A 404 -16.20 -2.38 -29.17
CA THR A 404 -14.88 -3.05 -29.04
C THR A 404 -14.07 -3.02 -30.33
N LYS A 405 -14.71 -2.92 -31.50
CA LYS A 405 -14.05 -2.88 -32.82
C LYS A 405 -13.07 -1.71 -33.00
N PRO A 406 -13.37 -0.47 -32.60
CA PRO A 406 -12.40 0.63 -32.64
C PRO A 406 -11.15 0.38 -31.76
N VAL A 407 -11.32 -0.32 -30.63
CA VAL A 407 -10.23 -0.63 -29.70
C VAL A 407 -9.32 -1.72 -30.28
N GLU A 408 -9.90 -2.74 -30.90
CA GLU A 408 -9.16 -3.77 -31.65
C GLU A 408 -8.43 -3.15 -32.86
N TYR A 409 -9.06 -2.19 -33.55
CA TYR A 409 -8.43 -1.43 -34.64
C TYR A 409 -7.26 -0.57 -34.15
N LEU A 410 -7.40 0.09 -33.00
CA LEU A 410 -6.31 0.82 -32.35
C LEU A 410 -5.17 -0.13 -31.94
N ALA A 411 -5.49 -1.27 -31.32
CA ALA A 411 -4.50 -2.30 -30.97
C ALA A 411 -3.74 -2.82 -32.20
N ALA A 412 -4.45 -3.04 -33.31
CA ALA A 412 -3.85 -3.40 -34.59
C ALA A 412 -2.97 -2.27 -35.17
N SER A 413 -3.38 -1.02 -35.01
CA SER A 413 -2.62 0.17 -35.46
C SER A 413 -1.34 0.42 -34.67
N PHE A 414 -1.26 -0.04 -33.42
CA PHE A 414 -0.04 -0.06 -32.60
C PHE A 414 0.84 -1.31 -32.84
N GLY A 415 0.71 -1.96 -34.02
CA GLY A 415 1.57 -3.07 -34.41
C GLY A 415 1.14 -4.45 -33.91
N GLY A 416 -0.15 -4.63 -33.57
CA GLY A 416 -0.68 -5.91 -33.08
C GLY A 416 -0.30 -6.26 -31.64
N GLY A 417 0.23 -5.30 -30.87
CA GLY A 417 0.62 -5.45 -29.47
C GLY A 417 -0.50 -5.19 -28.46
N ASN A 418 -0.15 -5.25 -27.17
CA ASN A 418 -1.07 -4.97 -26.07
C ASN A 418 -1.47 -3.47 -26.04
N PRO A 419 -2.75 -3.11 -26.27
CA PRO A 419 -3.20 -1.72 -26.29
C PRO A 419 -3.09 -1.00 -24.94
N ILE A 420 -2.94 -1.72 -23.82
CA ILE A 420 -2.77 -1.14 -22.49
C ILE A 420 -1.52 -0.26 -22.44
N HIS A 421 -0.41 -0.69 -23.05
CA HIS A 421 0.83 0.09 -23.08
C HIS A 421 0.67 1.40 -23.86
N GLY A 422 -0.17 1.41 -24.91
CA GLY A 422 -0.52 2.63 -25.65
C GLY A 422 -1.38 3.57 -24.81
N ILE A 423 -2.33 3.03 -24.04
CA ILE A 423 -3.17 3.80 -23.11
C ILE A 423 -2.33 4.41 -21.99
N GLU A 424 -1.39 3.67 -21.42
CA GLU A 424 -0.49 4.17 -20.37
C GLU A 424 0.47 5.25 -20.86
N LYS A 425 0.86 5.24 -22.15
CA LYS A 425 1.60 6.36 -22.74
C LYS A 425 0.79 7.64 -22.85
N LEU A 426 -0.54 7.53 -22.92
CA LEU A 426 -1.46 8.67 -22.89
C LEU A 426 -1.79 9.09 -21.45
N CYS A 427 -1.51 8.25 -20.44
CA CYS A 427 -1.65 8.64 -19.05
C CYS A 427 -0.66 9.78 -18.75
N PRO A 428 -1.12 10.86 -18.09
CA PRO A 428 -0.24 11.92 -17.65
C PRO A 428 0.90 11.38 -16.77
N PHE A 429 2.06 12.03 -16.87
CA PHE A 429 3.26 11.65 -16.13
C PHE A 429 3.04 11.46 -14.62
N PHE A 430 2.19 12.29 -14.01
CA PHE A 430 1.86 12.19 -12.59
C PHE A 430 1.13 10.89 -12.20
N ILE A 431 0.33 10.30 -13.10
CA ILE A 431 -0.33 9.01 -12.84
C ILE A 431 0.70 7.88 -13.00
N LYS A 432 1.59 7.99 -13.99
CA LYS A 432 2.61 6.98 -14.26
C LYS A 432 3.57 6.81 -13.09
N ASP A 433 4.04 7.91 -12.52
CA ASP A 433 4.92 7.87 -11.34
C ASP A 433 4.19 7.36 -10.08
N HIS A 434 2.86 7.42 -10.08
CA HIS A 434 2.01 6.93 -8.99
C HIS A 434 1.60 5.45 -9.12
N LEU A 435 1.96 4.73 -10.19
CA LEU A 435 1.62 3.30 -10.30
C LEU A 435 2.62 2.43 -9.52
N PRO A 436 2.18 1.31 -8.88
CA PRO A 436 3.07 0.43 -8.12
C PRO A 436 4.28 -0.07 -8.91
N ILE A 437 4.13 -0.33 -10.21
CA ILE A 437 5.26 -0.75 -11.05
C ILE A 437 6.37 0.31 -11.14
N GLY A 438 6.03 1.61 -11.08
CA GLY A 438 7.00 2.69 -11.06
C GLY A 438 7.85 2.66 -9.79
N TYR A 439 7.21 2.45 -8.65
CA TYR A 439 7.87 2.26 -7.37
C TYR A 439 8.78 1.02 -7.37
N PHE A 440 8.30 -0.09 -7.93
CA PHE A 440 9.05 -1.34 -7.98
C PHE A 440 10.32 -1.18 -8.83
N ASN A 441 10.20 -0.59 -10.02
CA ASN A 441 11.35 -0.31 -10.87
C ASN A 441 12.36 0.64 -10.21
N GLY A 442 11.90 1.62 -9.43
CA GLY A 442 12.78 2.48 -8.64
C GLY A 442 13.57 1.69 -7.59
N LEU A 443 12.91 0.79 -6.85
CA LEU A 443 13.56 -0.07 -5.86
C LEU A 443 14.56 -1.05 -6.51
N GLU A 444 14.23 -1.63 -7.66
CA GLU A 444 15.13 -2.51 -8.42
C GLU A 444 16.37 -1.75 -8.95
N ASN A 445 16.22 -0.49 -9.36
CA ASN A 445 17.38 0.32 -9.74
C ASN A 445 18.32 0.58 -8.55
N VAL A 446 17.76 0.84 -7.36
CA VAL A 446 18.53 0.99 -6.13
C VAL A 446 19.22 -0.34 -5.75
N ARG A 447 18.52 -1.46 -5.90
CA ARG A 447 19.05 -2.81 -5.68
C ARG A 447 20.25 -3.09 -6.57
N ARG A 448 20.19 -2.78 -7.87
CA ARG A 448 21.29 -2.98 -8.82
C ARG A 448 22.58 -2.31 -8.34
N CYS A 449 22.50 -1.03 -7.96
CA CYS A 449 23.65 -0.31 -7.40
C CYS A 449 24.19 -0.99 -6.14
N CYS A 450 23.31 -1.44 -5.23
CA CYS A 450 23.74 -2.08 -3.99
C CYS A 450 24.42 -3.44 -4.20
N VAL A 451 24.06 -4.19 -5.25
CA VAL A 451 24.66 -5.50 -5.57
C VAL A 451 26.00 -5.30 -6.28
N GLU A 452 26.08 -4.36 -7.22
CA GLU A 452 27.31 -4.00 -7.95
C GLU A 452 28.42 -3.52 -6.98
N ASP A 453 28.05 -2.73 -5.96
CA ASP A 453 28.98 -2.30 -4.89
C ASP A 453 29.54 -3.46 -4.07
N VAL A 454 28.75 -4.52 -3.83
CA VAL A 454 29.19 -5.70 -3.06
C VAL A 454 30.11 -6.59 -3.89
N GLU A 455 29.82 -6.77 -5.19
CA GLU A 455 30.67 -7.56 -6.08
C GLU A 455 32.03 -6.89 -6.33
N SER A 456 32.07 -5.55 -6.46
CA SER A 456 33.33 -4.80 -6.61
C SER A 456 34.22 -4.86 -5.36
N LEU A 457 33.63 -4.90 -4.15
CA LEU A 457 34.35 -5.07 -2.89
C LEU A 457 34.89 -6.49 -2.67
N LEU A 458 34.34 -7.50 -3.33
CA LEU A 458 34.78 -8.91 -3.23
C LEU A 458 35.87 -9.28 -4.25
N GLN A 459 36.18 -8.40 -5.21
CA GLN A 459 37.23 -8.59 -6.22
C GLN A 459 38.59 -7.98 -5.83
N ILE A 460 38.70 -7.38 -4.64
CA ILE A 460 39.94 -6.85 -4.03
C ILE A 460 40.36 -7.77 -2.89
#